data_AF-A0A9X2FBZ0-F1
#
_entry.id   AF-A0A9X2FBZ0-F1
#
_cell.length_a   1.000
_cell.length_b   1.000
_cell.length_c   1.000
_cell.angle_alpha   90.00
_cell.angle_beta   90.00
_cell.angle_gamma   90.00
#
_symmetry.space_group_name_H-M   'P 1'
#
loop_
_entity.id
_entity.type
_entity.pdbx_description
1 polymer ?
#
loop_
_entity_poly.entity_id
_entity_poly.type
_entity_poly.pdbx_seq_one_letter_code
_entity_poly.pdbx_strand_id
1 'polypeptide(L)'
;MAEKKLGSDNPKAYLPLGHIDTIENKAPKPGEPARWARVRLQHEDGSEGTFLLTFEELKNGLIRAETNKEDLPPEGLLQKLQNLLD
;
A
#
# COMPACT_ATOMS: atom_id res chain seq x y z
N MET A 1 26.06 -3.55 -10.85
CA MET A 1 24.67 -3.96 -10.57
C MET A 1 24.25 -3.23 -9.31
N ALA A 2 23.29 -2.31 -9.38
CA ALA A 2 22.85 -1.56 -8.21
C ALA A 2 21.83 -2.40 -7.45
N GLU A 3 22.20 -2.91 -6.27
CA GLU A 3 21.27 -3.49 -5.32
C GLU A 3 20.28 -2.39 -4.92
N LYS A 4 19.09 -2.39 -5.54
CA LYS A 4 17.95 -1.60 -5.08
C LYS A 4 17.63 -2.10 -3.67
N LYS A 5 18.11 -1.37 -2.66
CA LYS A 5 17.66 -1.51 -1.26
C LYS A 5 16.17 -1.21 -1.22
N LEU A 6 15.35 -2.26 -1.41
CA LEU A 6 13.93 -2.24 -1.12
C LEU A 6 13.79 -2.20 0.40
N GLY A 7 13.46 -1.03 0.93
CA GLY A 7 13.17 -0.81 2.34
C GLY A 7 14.17 0.09 3.05
N SER A 8 13.64 1.01 3.85
CA SER A 8 14.39 1.78 4.84
C SER A 8 14.00 1.24 6.22
N ASP A 9 14.95 0.62 6.93
CA ASP A 9 14.75 0.21 8.33
C ASP A 9 14.62 1.41 9.29
N ASN A 10 14.88 2.62 8.79
CA ASN A 10 14.51 3.86 9.44
C ASN A 10 13.13 4.29 8.92
N PRO A 11 12.03 4.01 9.64
CA PRO A 11 10.74 4.56 9.28
C PRO A 11 10.86 6.08 9.31
N LYS A 12 10.56 6.76 8.20
CA LYS A 12 10.36 8.22 8.26
C LYS A 12 9.31 8.47 9.35
N ALA A 13 9.56 9.43 10.24
CA ALA A 13 8.64 9.78 11.33
C ALA A 13 7.22 10.13 10.83
N TYR A 14 7.10 10.46 9.54
CA TYR A 14 5.85 10.66 8.82
C TYR A 14 5.96 10.08 7.40
N LEU A 15 5.12 9.10 7.07
CA LEU A 15 5.01 8.57 5.69
C LEU A 15 3.89 9.34 4.97
N PRO A 16 4.08 9.86 3.75
CA PRO A 16 2.99 10.49 3.02
C PRO A 16 1.83 9.52 2.77
N LEU A 17 0.62 10.05 2.63
CA LEU A 17 -0.55 9.26 2.27
C LEU A 17 -0.31 8.52 0.94
N GLY A 18 -0.68 7.25 0.87
CA GLY A 18 -0.44 6.39 -0.29
C GLY A 18 1.01 5.90 -0.44
N HIS A 19 1.91 6.26 0.49
CA HIS A 19 3.28 5.76 0.46
C HIS A 19 3.32 4.28 0.83
N ILE A 20 4.06 3.50 0.04
CA ILE A 20 4.35 2.09 0.27
C ILE A 20 5.84 1.96 0.56
N ASP A 21 6.18 1.42 1.73
CA ASP A 21 7.53 0.97 2.05
C ASP A 21 7.54 -0.48 2.55
N THR A 22 8.72 -0.99 2.86
CA THR A 22 8.89 -2.37 3.32
C THR A 22 9.56 -2.37 4.68
N ILE A 23 9.01 -3.13 5.62
CA ILE A 23 9.54 -3.28 6.98
C ILE A 23 9.96 -4.74 7.22
N GLU A 24 11.12 -4.92 7.82
CA GLU A 24 11.63 -6.24 8.20
C GLU A 24 10.94 -6.76 9.47
N ASN A 25 10.52 -8.02 9.43
CA ASN A 25 10.06 -8.75 10.61
C ASN A 25 11.28 -9.29 11.36
N LYS A 26 11.68 -8.62 12.45
CA LYS A 26 12.88 -8.99 13.23
C LYS A 26 12.69 -10.24 14.10
N ALA A 27 11.45 -10.69 14.30
CA ALA A 27 11.12 -11.85 15.12
C ALA A 27 9.97 -12.66 14.49
N PRO A 28 10.17 -13.23 13.29
CA PRO A 28 9.10 -13.91 12.57
C PRO A 28 8.70 -15.20 13.27
N LYS A 29 7.40 -15.43 13.41
CA LYS A 29 6.86 -16.74 13.80
C LYS A 29 6.85 -17.69 12.59
N PRO A 30 6.81 -19.02 12.81
CA PRO A 30 6.68 -19.97 11.71
C PRO A 30 5.45 -19.64 10.83
N GLY A 31 5.69 -19.45 9.53
CA GLY A 31 4.64 -19.08 8.56
C GLY A 31 4.44 -17.58 8.34
N GLU A 32 5.08 -16.70 9.13
CA GLU A 32 5.06 -15.26 8.88
C GLU A 32 6.11 -14.87 7.83
N PRO A 33 5.82 -13.85 6.99
CA PRO A 33 6.79 -13.33 6.04
C PRO A 33 7.93 -12.60 6.78
N ALA A 34 9.14 -12.70 6.21
CA ALA A 34 10.32 -11.97 6.68
C ALA A 34 10.20 -10.45 6.47
N ARG A 35 9.35 -10.02 5.53
CA ARG A 35 9.11 -8.60 5.23
C ARG A 35 7.64 -8.34 4.96
N TRP A 36 7.17 -7.21 5.47
CA TRP A 36 5.83 -6.69 5.25
C TRP A 36 5.91 -5.45 4.36
N ALA A 37 4.92 -5.29 3.50
CA ALA A 37 4.65 -4.00 2.90
C ALA A 37 3.85 -3.16 3.88
N ARG A 38 4.31 -1.95 4.17
CA ARG A 38 3.63 -1.02 5.04
C ARG A 38 3.08 0.12 4.20
N VAL A 39 1.78 0.38 4.36
CA VAL A 39 1.06 1.36 3.56
C VAL A 39 0.28 2.29 4.47
N ARG A 40 0.39 3.60 4.25
CA ARG A 40 -0.49 4.57 4.90
C ARG A 40 -1.67 4.90 3.99
N LEU A 41 -2.89 4.66 4.45
CA LEU A 41 -4.11 4.91 3.70
C LEU A 41 -5.09 5.75 4.53
N GLN A 42 -6.04 6.38 3.85
CA GLN A 42 -7.16 7.09 4.44
C GLN A 42 -8.41 6.27 4.20
N HIS A 43 -9.22 6.09 5.25
CA HIS A 43 -10.52 5.47 5.21
C HIS A 43 -11.57 6.43 4.62
N GLU A 44 -12.71 5.88 4.22
CA GLU A 44 -13.82 6.66 3.67
C GLU A 44 -14.40 7.69 4.66
N ASP A 45 -14.26 7.44 5.97
CA ASP A 45 -14.66 8.37 7.03
C ASP A 45 -13.63 9.50 7.28
N GLY A 46 -12.55 9.53 6.50
CA GLY A 46 -11.47 10.52 6.60
C GLY A 46 -10.39 10.16 7.63
N SER A 47 -10.55 9.09 8.42
CA SER A 47 -9.52 8.62 9.34
C SER A 47 -8.33 8.02 8.60
N GLU A 48 -7.13 8.11 9.19
CA GLU A 48 -5.91 7.59 8.56
C GLU A 48 -5.36 6.41 9.34
N GLY A 49 -4.89 5.40 8.61
CA GLY A 49 -4.36 4.16 9.16
C GLY A 49 -3.07 3.72 8.50
N THR A 50 -2.26 2.97 9.24
CA THR A 50 -1.10 2.24 8.70
C THR A 50 -1.42 0.76 8.67
N PHE A 51 -1.26 0.16 7.49
CA PHE A 51 -1.58 -1.24 7.22
C PHE A 51 -0.30 -2.01 6.95
N LEU A 52 -0.25 -3.24 7.43
CA LEU A 52 0.78 -4.21 7.09
C LEU A 52 0.15 -5.27 6.21
N LEU A 53 0.70 -5.44 5.02
CA LEU A 53 0.24 -6.40 4.03
C LEU A 53 1.40 -7.25 3.60
N THR A 54 1.14 -8.51 3.33
CA THR A 54 2.06 -9.35 2.58
C THR A 54 2.14 -8.86 1.13
N PHE A 55 3.27 -9.13 0.47
CA PHE A 55 3.38 -8.83 -0.97
C PHE A 55 2.40 -9.63 -1.81
N GLU A 56 2.02 -10.82 -1.34
CA GLU A 56 1.01 -11.66 -1.99
C GLU A 56 -0.38 -11.02 -1.91
N GLU A 57 -0.77 -10.49 -0.75
CA GLU A 57 -2.03 -9.74 -0.60
C GLU A 57 -2.07 -8.50 -1.50
N LEU A 58 -0.97 -7.74 -1.59
CA LEU A 58 -0.89 -6.60 -2.52
C LEU A 58 -1.04 -7.03 -3.98
N LYS A 59 -0.36 -8.10 -4.38
CA LYS A 59 -0.46 -8.64 -5.74
C LYS A 59 -1.88 -9.11 -6.05
N ASN A 60 -2.50 -9.81 -5.11
CA ASN A 60 -3.87 -10.29 -5.26
C ASN A 60 -4.87 -9.13 -5.31
N GLY A 61 -4.66 -8.09 -4.51
CA GLY A 61 -5.44 -6.85 -4.56
C GLY A 61 -5.34 -6.14 -5.92
N LEU A 62 -4.13 -6.04 -6.48
CA LEU A 62 -3.91 -5.46 -7.81
C LEU A 62 -4.64 -6.26 -8.90
N ILE A 63 -4.47 -7.58 -8.91
CA ILE A 63 -5.15 -8.46 -9.87
C ILE A 63 -6.67 -8.34 -9.75
N ARG A 64 -7.20 -8.27 -8.51
CA ARG A 64 -8.64 -8.07 -8.28
C ARG A 64 -9.12 -6.74 -8.82
N ALA A 65 -8.39 -5.66 -8.57
CA ALA A 65 -8.75 -4.34 -9.10
C ALA A 65 -8.77 -4.31 -10.63
N GLU A 66 -7.88 -5.05 -11.31
CA GLU A 66 -7.86 -5.14 -12.78
C GLU A 66 -8.97 -6.03 -13.36
N THR A 67 -9.39 -7.06 -12.63
CA THR A 67 -10.30 -8.09 -13.15
C THR A 67 -11.75 -7.92 -12.71
N ASN A 68 -11.99 -7.18 -11.62
CA ASN A 68 -13.29 -7.07 -10.98
C ASN A 68 -13.84 -5.66 -11.11
N LYS A 69 -14.84 -5.48 -11.99
CA LYS A 69 -15.41 -4.15 -12.31
C LYS A 69 -16.05 -3.43 -11.11
N GLU A 70 -16.45 -4.17 -10.07
CA GLU A 70 -17.02 -3.60 -8.84
C GLU A 70 -15.95 -3.02 -7.91
N ASP A 71 -14.70 -3.51 -8.01
CA ASP A 71 -13.55 -3.00 -7.27
C ASP A 71 -12.89 -1.80 -7.99
N LEU A 72 -13.30 -1.51 -9.24
CA LEU A 72 -12.90 -0.31 -9.95
C LEU A 72 -13.64 0.90 -9.38
N PRO A 73 -12.96 2.04 -9.20
CA PRO A 73 -13.65 3.27 -8.86
C PRO A 73 -14.72 3.57 -9.93
N PRO A 74 -15.88 4.11 -9.54
CA PRO A 74 -16.97 4.39 -10.47
C PRO A 74 -16.45 5.20 -11.68
N GLU A 75 -16.97 4.88 -12.88
CA GLU A 75 -16.54 5.55 -14.11
C GLU A 75 -16.54 7.07 -13.93
N GLY A 76 -15.40 7.70 -14.27
CA GLY A 76 -15.21 9.13 -14.11
C GLY A 76 -14.73 9.61 -12.74
N LEU A 77 -14.48 8.74 -11.75
CA LEU A 77 -13.89 9.15 -10.46
C LEU A 77 -12.50 9.77 -10.65
N LEU A 78 -11.64 9.16 -11.48
CA LEU A 78 -10.32 9.70 -11.80
C LEU A 78 -10.43 11.10 -12.42
N GLN A 79 -11.41 11.31 -13.31
CA GLN A 79 -11.67 12.62 -13.91
C GLN A 79 -12.14 13.65 -12.86
N LYS A 80 -12.99 13.23 -11.91
CA LYS A 80 -13.43 14.09 -10.80
C LYS A 80 -12.29 14.44 -9.85
N LEU A 81 -11.40 13.49 -9.54
CA LEU A 81 -10.23 13.74 -8.71
C LEU A 81 -9.24 14.70 -9.39
N GLN A 82 -9.05 14.56 -10.69
CA GLN A 82 -8.21 15.47 -11.47
C GLN A 82 -8.74 16.91 -11.43
N ASN A 83 -10.04 17.10 -11.65
CA ASN A 83 -10.69 18.42 -11.57
C ASN A 83 -10.69 19.04 -10.15
N LEU A 84 -10.44 18.25 -9.10
CA LEU A 84 -10.38 18.71 -7.71
C LEU A 84 -8.96 19.13 -7.30
N LEU A 85 -7.96 18.66 -8.04
CA LEU A 85 -6.53 18.92 -7.79
C LEU A 85 -5.95 19.99 -8.72
N ASP A 86 -6.62 20.27 -9.84
CA ASP A 86 -6.37 21.40 -10.75
C ASP A 86 -7.11 22.68 -10.29
#